data_AF-A0A7J0EFI2-F1
#
_entry.id   AF-A0A7J0EFI2-F1
#
_cell.length_a   1.000
_cell.length_b   1.000
_cell.length_c   1.000
_cell.angle_alpha   90.00
_cell.angle_beta   90.00
_cell.angle_gamma   90.00
#
_symmetry.space_group_name_H-M   'P 1'
#
loop_
_entity.id
_entity.type
_entity.pdbx_description
1 polymer ?
#
loop_
_entity_poly.entity_id
_entity_poly.type
_entity_poly.pdbx_seq_one_letter_code
_entity_poly.pdbx_strand_id
1 'polypeptide(L)'
;MIGIKKKAMELATLCGITVCIVSFGPDGELETWPENSASVRSAVDRYRDRCKLETEAEADEASLIDEKMATLERIEREIGDTKKENSRKILRLMQTMADDLTSRVNLLKTAFEQSNADGDGIVFDEMINSVYGTHPRFSTTPHILEVYRVLFELIFRSVRFRRIANRSLQSESVLVRNNNFSESASFRTSRDSI
;
A
#
# COMPACT_ATOMS: atom_id res chain seq x y z
N MET A 1 -12.58 19.25 -67.31
CA MET A 1 -13.60 18.81 -66.31
C MET A 1 -14.26 17.46 -66.59
N ILE A 2 -14.26 16.95 -67.83
CA ILE A 2 -14.99 15.75 -68.26
C ILE A 2 -14.72 14.48 -67.41
N GLY A 3 -13.45 14.22 -67.04
CA GLY A 3 -13.09 13.03 -66.26
C GLY A 3 -13.65 13.02 -64.82
N ILE A 4 -13.75 14.19 -64.19
CA ILE A 4 -14.29 14.34 -62.84
C ILE A 4 -15.80 14.13 -62.82
N LYS A 5 -16.52 14.68 -63.81
CA LYS A 5 -17.97 14.48 -63.98
C LYS A 5 -18.31 12.99 -64.18
N LYS A 6 -17.50 12.28 -64.99
CA LYS A 6 -17.67 10.83 -65.19
C LYS A 6 -17.50 10.03 -63.90
N LYS A 7 -16.46 10.30 -63.12
CA LYS A 7 -16.26 9.62 -61.82
C LYS A 7 -17.36 9.94 -60.81
N ALA A 8 -17.86 11.17 -60.80
CA ALA A 8 -18.99 11.56 -59.95
C ALA A 8 -20.27 10.80 -60.30
N MET A 9 -20.54 10.64 -61.60
CA MET A 9 -21.64 9.84 -62.11
C MET A 9 -21.50 8.35 -61.72
N GLU A 10 -20.31 7.78 -61.93
CA GLU A 10 -20.02 6.39 -61.53
C GLU A 10 -20.22 6.20 -60.02
N LEU A 11 -19.70 7.11 -59.19
CA LEU A 11 -19.86 7.06 -57.74
C LEU A 11 -21.33 7.17 -57.31
N ALA A 12 -22.07 8.13 -57.87
CA ALA A 12 -23.49 8.31 -57.58
C ALA A 12 -24.30 7.05 -57.96
N THR A 13 -23.97 6.44 -59.11
CA THR A 13 -24.68 5.26 -59.63
C THR A 13 -24.35 4.00 -58.84
N LEU A 14 -23.06 3.74 -58.57
CA LEU A 14 -22.60 2.52 -57.90
C LEU A 14 -22.99 2.48 -56.42
N CYS A 15 -22.95 3.63 -55.75
CA CYS A 15 -23.22 3.70 -54.31
C CYS A 15 -24.64 4.18 -53.97
N GLY A 16 -25.43 4.60 -54.96
CA GLY A 16 -26.78 5.13 -54.72
C GLY A 16 -26.80 6.41 -53.88
N ILE A 17 -25.71 7.19 -53.90
CA ILE A 17 -25.57 8.43 -53.12
C ILE A 17 -25.79 9.66 -54.00
N THR A 18 -26.23 10.76 -53.39
CA THR A 18 -26.30 12.06 -54.07
C THR A 18 -24.91 12.67 -54.13
N VAL A 19 -24.42 12.94 -55.34
CA VAL A 19 -23.14 13.62 -55.58
C VAL A 19 -23.41 14.86 -56.42
N CYS A 20 -22.81 15.99 -56.05
CA CYS A 20 -22.77 17.18 -56.89
C CYS A 20 -21.35 17.75 -56.93
N ILE A 21 -21.01 18.40 -58.05
CA ILE A 21 -19.75 19.09 -58.25
C ILE A 21 -20.04 20.55 -58.56
N VAL A 22 -19.31 21.43 -57.90
CA VAL A 22 -19.30 22.87 -58.14
C VAL A 22 -17.84 23.24 -58.41
N SER A 23 -17.55 23.72 -59.62
CA SER A 23 -16.20 24.07 -60.07
C SER A 23 -16.21 25.48 -60.64
N PHE A 24 -15.23 26.28 -60.24
CA PHE A 24 -15.02 27.61 -60.78
C PHE A 24 -13.78 27.60 -61.68
N GLY A 25 -13.95 28.02 -62.93
CA GLY A 25 -12.86 28.24 -63.86
C GLY A 25 -12.01 29.45 -63.46
N PRO A 26 -10.81 29.60 -64.06
CA PRO A 26 -9.92 30.74 -63.77
C PRO A 26 -10.57 32.10 -64.09
N ASP A 27 -11.51 32.13 -65.04
CA ASP A 27 -12.27 33.34 -65.41
C ASP A 27 -13.55 33.55 -64.57
N GLY A 28 -13.74 32.75 -63.51
CA GLY A 28 -14.95 32.75 -62.69
C GLY A 28 -16.14 31.99 -63.31
N GLU A 29 -15.92 31.29 -64.42
CA GLU A 29 -16.95 30.46 -65.05
C GLU A 29 -17.39 29.33 -64.11
N LEU A 30 -18.69 29.28 -63.80
CA LEU A 30 -19.27 28.26 -62.94
C LEU A 30 -19.66 27.04 -63.76
N GLU A 31 -18.93 25.95 -63.59
CA GLU A 31 -19.33 24.64 -64.06
C GLU A 31 -19.90 23.81 -62.91
N THR A 32 -21.00 23.12 -63.17
CA THR A 32 -21.61 22.21 -62.20
C THR A 32 -21.86 20.83 -62.79
N TRP A 33 -22.02 19.84 -61.92
CA TRP A 33 -22.60 18.56 -62.24
C TRP A 33 -23.51 18.09 -61.08
N PRO A 34 -24.72 17.58 -61.35
CA PRO A 34 -25.40 17.57 -62.64
C PRO A 34 -25.59 18.99 -63.22
N GLU A 35 -25.75 19.11 -64.53
CA GLU A 35 -25.89 20.41 -65.21
C GLU A 35 -27.17 21.16 -64.77
N ASN A 36 -28.13 20.44 -64.19
CA ASN A 36 -29.30 21.03 -63.57
C ASN A 36 -28.93 21.73 -62.25
N SER A 37 -28.87 23.06 -62.31
CA SER A 37 -28.56 23.93 -61.18
C SER A 37 -29.55 23.80 -60.01
N ALA A 38 -30.81 23.40 -60.24
CA ALA A 38 -31.78 23.17 -59.18
C ALA A 38 -31.45 21.91 -58.36
N SER A 39 -30.99 20.84 -59.03
CA SER A 39 -30.56 19.60 -58.36
C SER A 39 -29.32 19.83 -57.50
N VAL A 40 -28.36 20.60 -58.03
CA VAL A 40 -27.14 20.99 -57.30
C VAL A 40 -27.49 21.86 -56.09
N ARG A 41 -28.37 22.85 -56.26
CA ARG A 41 -28.81 23.72 -55.17
C ARG A 41 -29.51 22.93 -54.07
N SER A 42 -30.40 22.00 -54.42
CA SER A 42 -31.05 21.12 -53.45
C SER A 42 -30.06 20.25 -52.67
N ALA A 43 -29.02 19.72 -53.32
CA ALA A 43 -27.98 18.95 -52.63
C ALA A 43 -27.16 19.82 -51.66
N VAL A 44 -26.81 21.04 -52.08
CA VAL A 44 -26.10 22.03 -51.25
C VAL A 44 -26.96 22.47 -50.07
N ASP A 45 -28.26 22.70 -50.29
CA ASP A 45 -29.21 23.06 -49.25
C ASP A 45 -29.33 21.95 -48.19
N ARG A 46 -29.48 20.69 -48.63
CA ARG A 46 -29.52 19.52 -47.74
C ARG A 46 -28.24 19.36 -46.93
N TYR A 47 -27.08 19.63 -47.52
CA TYR A 47 -25.80 19.62 -46.81
C TYR A 47 -25.76 20.71 -45.74
N ARG A 48 -26.09 21.96 -46.10
CA ARG A 48 -26.13 23.08 -45.17
C ARG A 48 -27.08 22.82 -43.99
N ASP A 49 -28.27 22.29 -44.26
CA ASP A 49 -29.26 22.08 -43.21
C ASP A 49 -28.84 20.94 -42.26
N ARG A 50 -28.06 19.96 -42.73
CA ARG A 50 -27.39 18.97 -41.86
C ARG A 50 -26.30 19.59 -41.00
N CYS A 51 -25.46 20.46 -41.57
CA CYS A 51 -24.43 21.15 -40.80
C CYS A 51 -25.02 22.02 -39.68
N LYS A 52 -26.21 22.61 -39.87
CA LYS A 52 -26.91 23.37 -38.83
C LYS A 52 -27.38 22.50 -37.67
N LEU A 53 -27.85 21.28 -37.97
CA LEU A 53 -28.27 20.31 -36.95
C LEU A 53 -27.07 19.76 -36.15
N GLU A 54 -25.92 19.61 -36.80
CA GLU A 54 -24.67 19.21 -36.13
C GLU A 54 -24.21 20.25 -35.10
N THR A 55 -24.33 21.55 -35.40
CA THR A 55 -24.01 22.61 -34.43
C THR A 55 -24.95 22.67 -33.21
N GLU A 56 -26.18 22.20 -33.34
CA GLU A 56 -27.12 22.09 -32.19
C GLU A 56 -26.84 20.83 -31.35
N ALA A 57 -26.41 19.74 -31.99
CA ALA A 57 -25.98 18.52 -31.31
C ALA A 57 -24.62 18.69 -30.58
N GLU A 58 -23.69 19.48 -31.12
CA GLU A 58 -22.41 19.81 -30.45
C GLU A 58 -22.62 20.60 -29.15
N ALA A 59 -23.63 21.49 -29.09
CA ALA A 59 -23.97 22.21 -27.87
C ALA A 59 -24.50 21.26 -26.77
N ASP A 60 -25.23 20.23 -27.16
CA ASP A 60 -25.78 19.21 -26.26
C ASP A 60 -24.66 18.27 -25.76
N GLU A 61 -23.71 17.89 -26.63
CA GLU A 61 -22.55 17.07 -26.25
C GLU A 61 -21.59 17.81 -25.30
N ALA A 62 -21.36 19.10 -25.51
CA ALA A 62 -20.58 19.92 -24.58
C ALA A 62 -21.22 19.97 -23.18
N SER A 63 -22.55 20.11 -23.11
CA SER A 63 -23.28 20.10 -21.83
C SER A 63 -23.18 18.76 -21.09
N LEU A 64 -23.23 17.65 -21.83
CA LEU A 64 -23.02 16.29 -21.31
C LEU A 64 -21.58 16.08 -20.81
N ILE A 65 -20.59 16.69 -21.46
CA ILE A 65 -19.19 16.64 -21.02
C ILE A 65 -19.01 17.39 -19.69
N ASP A 66 -19.60 18.58 -19.55
CA ASP A 66 -19.56 19.37 -18.32
C ASP A 66 -20.23 18.65 -17.15
N GLU A 67 -21.40 18.04 -17.37
CA GLU A 67 -22.09 17.25 -16.35
C GLU A 67 -21.26 16.03 -15.91
N LYS A 68 -20.64 15.34 -16.87
CA LYS A 68 -19.77 14.19 -16.57
C LYS A 68 -18.50 14.61 -15.84
N MET A 69 -17.89 15.75 -16.18
CA MET A 69 -16.73 16.28 -15.46
C MET A 69 -17.10 16.61 -14.01
N ALA A 70 -18.21 17.32 -13.77
CA ALA A 70 -18.67 17.63 -12.42
C ALA A 70 -18.94 16.36 -11.59
N THR A 71 -19.47 15.32 -12.23
CA THR A 71 -19.71 14.01 -11.59
C THR A 71 -18.40 13.31 -11.23
N LEU A 72 -17.40 13.33 -12.12
CA LEU A 72 -16.08 12.75 -11.85
C LEU A 72 -15.39 13.43 -10.67
N GLU A 73 -15.39 14.77 -10.63
CA GLU A 73 -14.83 15.53 -9.52
C GLU A 73 -15.50 15.18 -8.17
N ARG A 74 -16.81 14.91 -8.19
CA ARG A 74 -17.55 14.47 -7.00
C ARG A 74 -17.08 13.09 -6.53
N ILE A 75 -16.94 12.14 -7.45
CA ILE A 75 -16.50 10.77 -7.16
C ILE A 75 -15.05 10.76 -6.63
N GLU A 76 -14.14 11.50 -7.24
CA GLU A 76 -12.74 11.58 -6.80
C GLU A 76 -12.63 12.09 -5.36
N ARG A 77 -13.45 13.10 -5.01
CA ARG A 77 -13.53 13.62 -3.65
C ARG A 77 -14.02 12.57 -2.65
N GLU A 78 -15.11 11.87 -2.97
CA GLU A 78 -15.66 10.79 -2.12
C GLU A 78 -14.65 9.65 -1.91
N ILE A 79 -13.92 9.26 -2.96
CA ILE A 79 -12.85 8.25 -2.86
C ILE A 79 -11.72 8.76 -1.95
N GLY A 80 -11.32 10.02 -2.10
CA GLY A 80 -10.30 10.66 -1.26
C GLY A 80 -10.67 10.66 0.22
N ASP A 81 -11.91 11.07 0.54
CA ASP A 81 -12.42 11.11 1.90
C ASP A 81 -12.54 9.71 2.52
N THR A 82 -13.04 8.74 1.74
CA THR A 82 -13.15 7.34 2.17
C THR A 82 -11.79 6.73 2.45
N LYS A 83 -10.80 6.98 1.59
CA LYS A 83 -9.41 6.54 1.79
C LYS A 83 -8.82 7.13 3.06
N LYS A 84 -9.03 8.43 3.31
CA LYS A 84 -8.55 9.11 4.52
C LYS A 84 -9.21 8.58 5.79
N GLU A 85 -10.51 8.29 5.75
CA GLU A 85 -11.23 7.66 6.85
C GLU A 85 -10.70 6.26 7.14
N ASN A 86 -10.50 5.44 6.11
CA ASN A 86 -9.98 4.09 6.27
C ASN A 86 -8.57 4.10 6.88
N SER A 87 -7.67 4.97 6.40
CA SER A 87 -6.34 5.15 6.99
C SER A 87 -6.41 5.57 8.46
N ARG A 88 -7.32 6.48 8.83
CA ARG A 88 -7.53 6.88 10.23
C ARG A 88 -8.01 5.72 11.10
N LYS A 89 -8.93 4.88 10.61
CA LYS A 89 -9.41 3.69 11.32
C LYS A 89 -8.28 2.69 11.56
N ILE A 90 -7.44 2.44 10.54
CA ILE A 90 -6.28 1.54 10.64
C ILE A 90 -5.29 2.08 11.68
N LEU A 91 -4.96 3.38 11.63
CA LEU A 91 -4.03 3.98 12.59
C LEU A 91 -4.54 3.90 14.03
N ARG A 92 -5.83 4.16 14.26
CA ARG A 92 -6.44 4.01 15.60
C ARG A 92 -6.35 2.58 16.11
N LEU A 93 -6.65 1.60 15.26
CA LEU A 93 -6.54 0.19 15.62
C LEU A 93 -5.10 -0.19 15.98
N MET A 94 -4.12 0.25 15.18
CA MET A 94 -2.70 0.02 15.46
C MET A 94 -2.27 0.64 16.79
N GLN A 95 -2.76 1.85 17.10
CA GLN A 95 -2.48 2.49 18.38
C GLN A 95 -3.03 1.66 19.55
N THR A 96 -4.29 1.22 19.46
CA THR A 96 -4.89 0.39 20.51
C THR A 96 -4.13 -0.92 20.71
N MET A 97 -3.69 -1.56 19.62
CA MET A 97 -2.87 -2.78 19.70
C MET A 97 -1.50 -2.52 20.32
N ALA A 98 -0.88 -1.38 20.00
CA ALA A 98 0.41 -1.00 20.58
C ALA A 98 0.27 -0.77 22.10
N ASP A 99 -0.77 -0.05 22.52
CA ASP A 99 -1.06 0.23 23.92
C ASP A 99 -1.30 -1.07 24.71
N ASP A 100 -2.10 -2.00 24.17
CA ASP A 100 -2.33 -3.33 24.78
C ASP A 100 -1.03 -4.12 24.92
N LEU A 101 -0.20 -4.14 23.86
CA LEU A 101 1.09 -4.82 23.88
C LEU A 101 2.02 -4.23 24.96
N THR A 102 2.07 -2.90 25.07
CA THR A 102 2.85 -2.21 26.10
C THR A 102 2.35 -2.56 27.50
N SER A 103 1.03 -2.60 27.73
CA SER A 103 0.46 -3.00 29.02
C SER A 103 0.86 -4.42 29.41
N ARG A 104 0.80 -5.36 28.46
CA ARG A 104 1.19 -6.76 28.69
C ARG A 104 2.68 -6.91 28.97
N VAL A 105 3.54 -6.19 28.25
CA VAL A 105 4.99 -6.18 28.51
C VAL A 105 5.29 -5.65 29.92
N ASN A 106 4.62 -4.58 30.33
CA ASN A 106 4.80 -4.01 31.67
C ASN A 106 4.34 -4.98 32.77
N LEU A 107 3.20 -5.65 32.60
CA LEU A 107 2.72 -6.70 33.52
C LEU A 107 3.73 -7.85 33.67
N LEU A 108 4.28 -8.32 32.56
CA LEU A 108 5.30 -9.38 32.59
C LEU A 108 6.58 -8.92 33.28
N LYS A 109 6.98 -7.66 33.06
CA LYS A 109 8.15 -7.07 33.71
C LYS A 109 7.97 -7.00 35.23
N THR A 110 6.81 -6.54 35.71
CA THR A 110 6.53 -6.47 37.16
C THR A 110 6.46 -7.85 37.81
N ALA A 111 5.84 -8.84 37.14
CA ALA A 111 5.79 -10.22 37.63
C ALA A 111 7.19 -10.85 37.71
N PHE A 112 8.05 -10.56 36.73
CA PHE A 112 9.43 -11.01 36.74
C PHE A 112 10.23 -10.37 37.88
N GLU A 113 10.10 -9.06 38.09
CA GLU A 113 10.78 -8.34 39.17
C GLU A 113 10.37 -8.86 40.57
N GLN A 114 9.08 -9.18 40.77
CA GLN A 114 8.58 -9.80 42.00
C GLN A 114 9.17 -11.20 42.22
N SER A 115 9.18 -12.06 41.20
CA SER A 115 9.80 -13.39 41.30
C SER A 115 11.31 -13.35 41.61
N ASN A 116 12.00 -12.31 41.12
CA ASN A 116 13.42 -12.10 41.39
C ASN A 116 13.67 -11.60 42.83
N ALA A 117 12.71 -10.91 43.44
CA ALA A 117 12.79 -10.38 44.79
C ALA A 117 12.46 -11.44 45.86
N ASP A 118 11.51 -12.34 45.58
CA ASP A 118 11.09 -13.39 46.52
C ASP A 118 12.02 -14.61 46.53
N GLY A 119 13.04 -14.64 45.66
CA GLY A 119 14.05 -15.70 45.61
C GLY A 119 13.54 -17.07 45.15
N ASP A 120 12.25 -17.16 44.84
CA ASP A 120 11.62 -18.38 44.35
C ASP A 120 11.60 -18.39 42.82
N GLY A 121 12.15 -19.45 42.24
CA GLY A 121 12.31 -19.55 40.79
C GLY A 121 10.95 -19.53 40.08
N ILE A 122 10.84 -18.73 39.02
CA ILE A 122 9.65 -18.53 38.17
C ILE A 122 8.84 -19.83 38.00
N VAL A 123 7.66 -19.90 38.63
CA VAL A 123 6.71 -21.02 38.51
C VAL A 123 5.98 -20.89 37.18
N PHE A 124 6.47 -21.63 36.18
CA PHE A 124 6.03 -21.62 34.78
C PHE A 124 4.51 -21.76 34.59
N ASP A 125 3.85 -22.55 35.44
CA ASP A 125 2.42 -22.86 35.32
C ASP A 125 1.50 -21.67 35.63
N GLU A 126 1.91 -20.78 36.54
CA GLU A 126 1.09 -19.62 36.92
C GLU A 126 1.15 -18.50 35.86
N MET A 127 2.31 -18.32 35.24
CA MET A 127 2.51 -17.36 34.14
C MET A 127 1.77 -17.79 32.86
N ILE A 128 1.78 -19.08 32.52
CA ILE A 128 1.02 -19.61 31.37
C ILE A 128 -0.50 -19.40 31.59
N ASN A 129 -1.01 -19.71 32.78
CA ASN A 129 -2.43 -19.52 33.08
C ASN A 129 -2.85 -18.03 33.11
N SER A 130 -1.98 -17.13 33.56
CA SER A 130 -2.21 -15.68 33.52
C SER A 130 -2.26 -15.11 32.09
N VAL A 131 -1.38 -15.57 31.20
CA VAL A 131 -1.27 -15.04 29.83
C VAL A 131 -2.30 -15.66 28.87
N TYR A 132 -2.71 -16.90 29.10
CA TYR A 132 -3.57 -17.66 28.16
C TYR A 132 -4.95 -18.02 28.72
N GLY A 133 -5.18 -17.90 30.03
CA GLY A 133 -6.41 -18.36 30.70
C GLY A 133 -7.68 -17.53 30.42
N THR A 134 -7.58 -16.39 29.74
CA THR A 134 -8.74 -15.49 29.54
C THR A 134 -9.16 -15.30 28.08
N HIS A 135 -8.49 -15.94 27.11
CA HIS A 135 -8.77 -15.69 25.69
C HIS A 135 -9.45 -16.89 24.98
N PRO A 136 -10.74 -16.82 24.61
CA PRO A 136 -11.52 -17.94 24.08
C PRO A 136 -11.11 -18.41 22.66
N ARG A 137 -10.07 -17.82 22.05
CA ARG A 137 -9.57 -18.20 20.71
C ARG A 137 -8.37 -19.14 20.73
N PHE A 138 -7.76 -19.38 21.89
CA PHE A 138 -6.62 -20.30 22.05
C PHE A 138 -7.04 -21.60 22.77
N SER A 139 -8.27 -22.05 22.51
CA SER A 139 -8.77 -23.36 22.93
C SER A 139 -7.93 -24.49 22.28
N THR A 140 -6.82 -24.82 22.94
CA THR A 140 -6.32 -26.16 23.22
C THR A 140 -6.34 -27.19 22.09
N THR A 141 -5.28 -27.17 21.28
CA THR A 141 -4.65 -28.42 20.86
C THR A 141 -3.43 -28.68 21.77
N PRO A 142 -3.37 -29.79 22.51
CA PRO A 142 -2.32 -30.08 23.49
C PRO A 142 -0.90 -30.03 22.89
N HIS A 143 -0.76 -30.30 21.58
CA HIS A 143 0.52 -30.26 20.88
C HIS A 143 1.14 -28.87 20.80
N ILE A 144 0.33 -27.81 20.70
CA ILE A 144 0.85 -26.43 20.60
C ILE A 144 1.47 -26.01 21.93
N LEU A 145 0.78 -26.31 23.05
CA LEU A 145 1.29 -26.02 24.39
C LEU A 145 2.60 -26.76 24.67
N GLU A 146 2.73 -28.01 24.24
CA GLU A 146 3.96 -28.79 24.45
C GLU A 146 5.13 -28.30 23.59
N VAL A 147 4.86 -27.87 22.34
CA VAL A 147 5.88 -27.25 21.49
C VAL A 147 6.38 -25.94 22.12
N TYR A 148 5.48 -25.11 22.64
CA TYR A 148 5.88 -23.89 23.34
C TYR A 148 6.62 -24.19 24.65
N ARG A 149 6.20 -25.20 25.42
CA ARG A 149 6.90 -25.66 26.64
C ARG A 149 8.33 -26.07 26.34
N VAL A 150 8.55 -26.89 25.32
CA VAL A 150 9.88 -27.35 24.90
C VAL A 150 10.73 -26.20 24.39
N LEU A 151 10.19 -25.31 23.56
CA LEU A 151 10.91 -24.14 23.05
C LEU A 151 11.29 -23.18 24.19
N PHE A 152 10.39 -22.95 25.14
CA PHE A 152 10.68 -22.10 26.30
C PHE A 152 11.74 -22.73 27.20
N GLU A 153 11.66 -24.03 27.50
CA GLU A 153 12.70 -24.76 28.24
C GLU A 153 14.06 -24.68 27.55
N LEU A 154 14.10 -24.76 26.21
CA LEU A 154 15.33 -24.61 25.45
C LEU A 154 15.92 -23.19 25.56
N ILE A 155 15.06 -22.17 25.45
CA ILE A 155 15.46 -20.76 25.57
C ILE A 155 15.93 -20.45 26.99
N PHE A 156 15.21 -20.92 28.00
CA PHE A 156 15.57 -20.68 29.40
C PHE A 156 16.80 -21.48 29.84
N ARG A 157 16.94 -22.74 29.43
CA ARG A 157 18.19 -23.49 29.63
C ARG A 157 19.35 -22.79 28.95
N SER A 158 19.20 -22.32 27.72
CA SER A 158 20.30 -21.63 27.02
C SER A 158 20.66 -20.28 27.66
N VAL A 159 19.68 -19.53 28.20
CA VAL A 159 19.93 -18.30 28.97
C VAL A 159 20.56 -18.60 30.34
N ARG A 160 20.11 -19.64 31.05
CA ARG A 160 20.67 -20.07 32.34
C ARG A 160 22.08 -20.62 32.18
N PHE A 161 22.34 -21.40 31.13
CA PHE A 161 23.67 -21.89 30.77
C PHE A 161 24.61 -20.73 30.44
N ARG A 162 24.12 -19.74 29.68
CA ARG A 162 24.87 -18.51 29.39
C ARG A 162 25.17 -17.71 30.65
N ARG A 163 24.25 -17.62 31.63
CA ARG A 163 24.51 -16.99 32.93
C ARG A 163 25.52 -17.76 33.79
N ILE A 164 25.45 -19.09 33.83
CA ILE A 164 26.40 -19.93 34.57
C ILE A 164 27.80 -19.80 33.94
N ALA A 165 27.89 -19.89 32.61
CA ALA A 165 29.14 -19.68 31.87
C ALA A 165 29.73 -18.28 32.12
N ASN A 166 28.89 -17.24 32.13
CA ASN A 166 29.36 -15.87 32.38
C ASN A 166 29.80 -15.65 33.85
N ARG A 167 29.14 -16.29 34.83
CA ARG A 167 29.61 -16.29 36.23
C ARG A 167 30.93 -17.05 36.39
N SER A 168 31.09 -18.18 35.69
CA SER A 168 32.32 -18.98 35.72
C SER A 168 33.50 -18.21 35.14
N LEU A 169 33.30 -17.52 34.01
CA LEU A 169 34.29 -16.64 33.39
C LEU A 169 34.67 -15.45 34.28
N GLN A 170 33.70 -14.86 34.99
CA GLN A 170 34.00 -13.79 35.94
C GLN A 170 34.74 -14.30 37.18
N SER A 171 34.40 -15.48 37.71
CA SER A 171 35.16 -16.08 38.83
C SER A 171 36.59 -16.46 38.45
N GLU A 172 36.83 -16.97 37.23
CA GLU A 172 38.18 -17.22 36.72
C GLU A 172 38.96 -15.93 36.53
N SER A 173 38.33 -14.86 36.04
CA SER A 173 38.99 -13.55 35.88
C SER A 173 39.38 -12.91 37.22
N VAL A 174 38.65 -13.17 38.30
CA VAL A 174 38.96 -12.71 39.66
C VAL A 174 40.07 -13.56 40.29
N LEU A 175 40.06 -14.88 40.08
CA LEU A 175 41.13 -15.78 40.54
C LEU A 175 42.48 -15.49 39.86
N VAL A 176 42.48 -15.21 38.55
CA VAL A 176 43.70 -14.83 37.81
C VAL A 176 44.24 -13.46 38.27
N ARG A 177 43.37 -12.49 38.57
CA ARG A 177 43.81 -11.20 39.16
C ARG A 177 44.42 -11.36 40.55
N ASN A 178 43.85 -12.22 41.39
CA ASN A 178 44.33 -12.41 42.76
C ASN A 178 45.65 -13.19 42.82
N ASN A 179 45.88 -14.13 41.91
CA ASN A 179 47.17 -14.83 41.80
C ASN A 179 48.30 -13.91 41.31
N ASN A 180 48.02 -13.01 40.35
CA ASN A 180 49.01 -12.02 39.89
C ASN A 180 49.34 -10.95 40.94
N PHE A 181 48.42 -10.69 41.90
CA PHE A 181 48.64 -9.77 43.01
C PHE A 181 49.44 -10.41 44.17
N SER A 182 49.36 -11.74 44.34
CA SER A 182 50.10 -12.44 45.39
C SER A 182 51.56 -12.74 45.02
N GLU A 183 51.87 -12.92 43.73
CA GLU A 183 53.26 -13.13 43.26
C GLU A 183 54.08 -11.84 43.26
N SER A 184 53.42 -10.67 43.13
CA SER A 184 54.08 -9.36 43.16
C SER A 184 54.32 -8.80 44.57
N ALA A 185 53.69 -9.39 45.60
CA ALA A 185 53.84 -8.98 47.00
C ALA A 185 54.97 -9.71 47.76
N SER A 186 55.51 -10.82 47.26
CA SER A 186 56.54 -11.61 47.97
C SER A 186 58.00 -11.16 47.73
N PHE A 187 58.25 -10.12 46.93
CA PHE A 187 59.62 -9.70 46.56
C PHE A 187 60.09 -8.34 47.11
N ARG A 188 59.36 -7.72 48.06
CA ARG A 188 59.74 -6.42 48.65
C ARG A 188 59.61 -6.35 50.17
N THR A 189 60.29 -7.24 50.90
CA THR A 189 60.61 -7.01 52.32
C THR A 189 61.95 -7.66 52.70
N SER A 190 63.06 -7.23 52.10
CA SER A 190 64.38 -7.48 52.71
C SER A 190 65.47 -6.61 52.08
N ARG A 191 65.50 -5.33 52.43
CA ARG A 191 66.71 -4.48 52.46
C ARG A 191 66.29 -3.15 53.07
N ASP A 192 66.53 -3.03 54.37
CA ASP A 192 66.90 -1.80 55.07
C ASP A 192 66.98 -2.13 56.57
N SER A 193 68.18 -2.49 57.03
CA SER A 193 68.63 -2.31 58.42
C SER A 193 70.13 -2.58 58.53
N ILE A 194 70.83 -1.50 58.91
CA ILE A 194 72.23 -1.38 59.39
C ILE A 194 73.28 -1.14 58.30
#